data_AF-A0A1C7MEL6-F1
#
_entry.id   AF-A0A1C7MEL6-F1
#
_cell.length_a   1.000
_cell.length_b   1.000
_cell.length_c   1.000
_cell.angle_alpha   90.00
_cell.angle_beta   90.00
_cell.angle_gamma   90.00
#
_symmetry.space_group_name_H-M   'P 1'
#
loop_
_entity.id
_entity.type
_entity.pdbx_description
1 polymer ?
#
loop_
_entity_poly.entity_id
_entity_poly.type
_entity_poly.pdbx_seq_one_letter_code
_entity_poly.pdbx_strand_id
1 'polypeptide(L)'
;MSTLRFPTSPSDEASMEFYELKCIIPSADATTKFEIRDAKLIHCANSTVYHGTLVSDGKSRDIICKLVTTKHQMKRVIAKAGFYSNEFKKLQGVMVLHFHGLFMGEMMDEEDMTCLVLDYVGKHLTRCLLTMNAQFR
;
A
#
# COMPACT_ATOMS: atom_id res chain seq x y z
N MET A 1 -14.07 10.10 -7.79
CA MET A 1 -13.46 9.51 -6.58
C MET A 1 -12.58 8.36 -7.04
N SER A 2 -11.34 8.27 -6.58
CA SER A 2 -10.40 7.26 -7.07
C SER A 2 -10.72 5.87 -6.51
N THR A 3 -10.52 4.82 -7.29
CA THR A 3 -10.75 3.43 -6.86
C THR A 3 -9.53 2.55 -7.11
N LEU A 4 -9.42 1.46 -6.36
CA LEU A 4 -8.37 0.46 -6.46
C LEU A 4 -9.00 -0.92 -6.64
N ARG A 5 -8.65 -1.62 -7.72
CA ARG A 5 -8.99 -3.02 -7.94
C ARG A 5 -7.90 -3.90 -7.34
N PHE A 6 -8.26 -4.69 -6.32
CA PHE A 6 -7.36 -5.60 -5.61
C PHE A 6 -7.80 -7.06 -5.87
N PRO A 7 -6.92 -7.97 -6.28
CA PRO A 7 -7.29 -9.35 -6.59
C PRO A 7 -7.77 -10.11 -5.34
N THR A 8 -8.86 -10.89 -5.45
CA THR A 8 -9.40 -11.66 -4.31
C THR A 8 -8.52 -12.84 -3.93
N SER A 9 -7.83 -13.44 -4.91
CA SER A 9 -6.84 -14.51 -4.72
C SER A 9 -5.50 -14.10 -5.32
N PRO A 10 -4.70 -13.29 -4.60
CA PRO A 10 -3.45 -12.72 -5.11
C PRO A 10 -2.44 -13.75 -5.63
N SER A 11 -2.46 -14.97 -5.07
CA SER A 11 -1.55 -16.06 -5.41
C SER A 11 -2.00 -16.94 -6.58
N ASP A 12 -3.19 -16.70 -7.14
CA ASP A 12 -3.77 -17.54 -8.19
C ASP A 12 -3.91 -16.74 -9.49
N GLU A 13 -3.05 -17.05 -10.47
CA GLU A 13 -3.00 -16.38 -11.79
C GLU A 13 -4.33 -16.49 -12.57
N ALA A 14 -5.22 -17.40 -12.17
CA ALA A 14 -6.52 -17.62 -12.81
C ALA A 14 -7.70 -16.87 -12.16
N SER A 15 -7.50 -16.19 -11.02
CA SER A 15 -8.61 -15.53 -10.33
C SER A 15 -9.05 -14.24 -11.08
N MET A 16 -10.29 -14.24 -11.59
CA MET A 16 -10.89 -13.09 -12.27
C MET A 16 -11.67 -12.15 -11.34
N GLU A 17 -11.72 -12.45 -10.04
CA GLU A 17 -12.47 -11.66 -9.07
C GLU A 17 -11.58 -10.60 -8.40
N PHE A 18 -12.16 -9.42 -8.20
CA PHE A 18 -11.48 -8.28 -7.59
C PHE A 18 -12.36 -7.62 -6.54
N TYR A 19 -11.76 -7.21 -5.44
CA TYR A 19 -12.34 -6.21 -4.55
C TYR A 19 -12.17 -4.83 -5.15
N GLU A 20 -13.24 -4.05 -5.19
CA GLU A 20 -13.18 -2.63 -5.55
C GLU A 20 -13.13 -1.78 -4.27
N LEU A 21 -11.99 -1.15 -4.05
CA LEU A 21 -11.72 -0.36 -2.86
C LEU A 21 -11.80 1.13 -3.20
N LYS A 22 -12.49 1.90 -2.36
CA LYS A 22 -12.68 3.33 -2.51
C LYS A 22 -11.52 4.08 -1.85
N CYS A 23 -10.95 5.05 -2.56
CA CYS A 23 -9.92 5.90 -1.98
C CYS A 23 -10.51 6.77 -0.88
N ILE A 24 -9.93 6.69 0.32
CA ILE A 24 -10.31 7.51 1.48
C ILE A 24 -9.27 8.59 1.78
N ILE A 25 -8.00 8.38 1.41
CA ILE A 25 -6.94 9.39 1.47
C ILE A 25 -6.15 9.35 0.16
N PRO A 26 -6.32 10.34 -0.74
CA PRO A 26 -5.66 10.33 -2.03
C PRO A 26 -4.18 10.71 -1.91
N SER A 27 -3.38 10.27 -2.88
CA SER A 27 -2.08 10.87 -3.16
C SER A 27 -2.26 12.23 -3.87
N ALA A 28 -1.16 12.95 -4.09
CA ALA A 28 -1.21 14.22 -4.81
C ALA A 28 -1.58 14.05 -6.31
N ASP A 29 -1.50 12.84 -6.84
CA ASP A 29 -1.76 12.55 -8.25
C ASP A 29 -3.26 12.37 -8.50
N ALA A 30 -3.77 13.01 -9.57
CA ALA A 30 -5.20 13.10 -9.90
C ALA A 30 -5.79 11.82 -10.54
N THR A 31 -5.13 10.68 -10.41
CA THR A 31 -5.56 9.42 -11.02
C THR A 31 -6.88 8.95 -10.42
N THR A 32 -7.78 8.48 -11.28
CA THR A 32 -9.13 8.03 -10.89
C THR A 32 -9.27 6.52 -10.73
N LYS A 33 -8.38 5.70 -11.33
CA LYS A 33 -8.48 4.24 -11.27
C LYS A 33 -7.10 3.60 -11.16
N PHE A 34 -6.98 2.70 -10.20
CA PHE A 34 -5.80 1.89 -9.95
C PHE A 34 -6.14 0.41 -10.03
N GLU A 35 -5.22 -0.39 -10.55
CA GLU A 35 -5.32 -1.84 -10.58
C GLU A 35 -4.03 -2.46 -10.08
N ILE A 36 -4.13 -3.43 -9.18
CA ILE A 36 -2.98 -4.21 -8.72
C ILE A 36 -2.92 -5.53 -9.49
N ARG A 37 -1.75 -5.81 -10.05
CA ARG A 37 -1.42 -7.05 -10.76
C ARG A 37 -0.27 -7.77 -10.08
N ASP A 38 -0.14 -9.06 -10.37
CA ASP A 38 0.99 -9.91 -9.95
C ASP A 38 1.27 -9.84 -8.44
N ALA A 39 0.19 -9.80 -7.65
CA ALA A 39 0.26 -9.54 -6.22
C ALA A 39 0.78 -10.76 -5.43
N LYS A 40 2.05 -10.73 -5.05
CA LYS A 40 2.70 -11.79 -4.29
C LYS A 40 2.75 -11.48 -2.79
N LEU A 41 2.28 -12.41 -1.97
CA LEU A 41 2.40 -12.30 -0.51
C LEU A 41 3.87 -12.28 -0.08
N ILE A 42 4.29 -11.25 0.65
CA ILE A 42 5.65 -11.14 1.20
C ILE A 42 5.70 -11.15 2.73
N HIS A 43 4.57 -10.87 3.40
CA HIS A 43 4.47 -10.95 4.86
C HIS A 43 3.02 -11.17 5.31
N CYS A 44 2.82 -12.01 6.32
CA CYS A 44 1.52 -12.25 6.93
C CYS A 44 1.67 -12.39 8.45
N ALA A 45 1.18 -11.39 9.20
CA ALA A 45 1.13 -11.41 10.66
C ALA A 45 -0.01 -10.46 11.12
N ASN A 46 0.32 -9.42 11.90
CA ASN A 46 -0.63 -8.35 12.27
C ASN A 46 -1.07 -7.47 11.08
N SER A 47 -0.57 -7.74 9.89
CA SER A 47 -1.01 -7.15 8.64
C SER A 47 -0.54 -8.05 7.53
N THR A 48 -1.28 -8.06 6.43
CA THR A 48 -0.89 -8.80 5.23
C THR A 48 -0.23 -7.84 4.28
N VAL A 49 0.99 -8.13 3.83
CA VAL A 49 1.74 -7.29 2.91
C VAL A 49 2.00 -8.05 1.62
N TYR A 50 1.61 -7.45 0.51
CA TYR A 50 1.84 -7.94 -0.83
C TYR A 50 2.83 -7.04 -1.55
N HIS A 51 3.64 -7.64 -2.41
CA HIS A 51 4.42 -7.00 -3.45
C HIS A 51 3.66 -7.17 -4.77
N GLY A 52 3.68 -6.18 -5.67
CA GLY A 52 2.99 -6.33 -6.95
C GLY A 52 3.16 -5.10 -7.83
N THR A 53 2.43 -5.08 -8.94
CA THR A 53 2.47 -3.99 -9.93
C THR A 53 1.21 -3.14 -9.84
N LEU A 54 1.36 -1.84 -9.59
CA LEU A 54 0.29 -0.86 -9.67
C LEU A 54 0.19 -0.32 -11.10
N VAL A 55 -0.96 -0.51 -11.74
CA VAL A 55 -1.26 0.00 -13.08
C VAL A 55 -2.26 1.16 -12.96
N SER A 56 -1.93 2.29 -13.60
CA SER A 56 -2.74 3.50 -13.61
C SER A 56 -2.41 4.33 -14.85
N ASP A 57 -3.43 4.76 -15.60
CA ASP A 57 -3.28 5.67 -16.75
C ASP A 57 -2.17 5.24 -17.74
N GLY A 58 -2.05 3.94 -17.99
CA GLY A 58 -1.02 3.34 -18.87
C GLY A 58 0.38 3.27 -18.27
N LYS A 59 0.59 3.73 -17.04
CA LYS A 59 1.85 3.61 -16.30
C LYS A 59 1.78 2.42 -15.35
N SER A 60 2.91 1.72 -15.22
CA SER A 60 3.12 0.67 -14.22
C SER A 60 4.17 1.12 -13.21
N ARG A 61 3.97 0.75 -11.94
CA ARG A 61 4.92 0.98 -10.85
C ARG A 61 5.00 -0.24 -9.95
N ASP A 62 6.20 -0.49 -9.45
CA ASP A 62 6.42 -1.55 -8.48
C ASP A 62 6.03 -1.07 -7.07
N ILE A 63 5.21 -1.84 -6.37
CA ILE A 63 4.56 -1.38 -5.14
C ILE A 63 4.54 -2.43 -4.03
N ILE A 64 4.25 -1.94 -2.83
CA ILE A 64 3.75 -2.76 -1.74
C ILE A 64 2.32 -2.35 -1.37
N CYS A 65 1.50 -3.35 -1.09
CA CYS A 65 0.16 -3.21 -0.52
C CYS A 65 0.17 -3.74 0.90
N LYS A 66 -0.13 -2.87 1.87
CA LYS A 66 -0.36 -3.30 3.25
C LYS A 66 -1.85 -3.33 3.53
N LEU A 67 -2.38 -4.54 3.72
CA LEU A 67 -3.76 -4.81 4.08
C LEU A 67 -3.91 -5.01 5.59
N VAL A 68 -4.96 -4.43 6.15
CA VAL A 68 -5.40 -4.60 7.53
C VAL A 68 -6.92 -4.69 7.57
N THR A 69 -7.45 -5.56 8.42
CA THR A 69 -8.90 -5.79 8.59
C THR A 69 -9.40 -5.41 9.98
N THR A 70 -8.55 -5.46 11.00
CA THR A 70 -8.99 -5.12 12.37
C THR A 70 -9.12 -3.61 12.56
N LYS A 71 -10.20 -3.17 13.23
CA LYS A 71 -10.47 -1.75 13.54
C LYS A 71 -9.28 -1.03 14.18
N HIS A 72 -8.56 -1.70 15.09
CA HIS A 72 -7.39 -1.12 15.75
C HIS A 72 -6.24 -0.86 14.76
N GLN A 73 -5.97 -1.80 13.86
CA GLN A 73 -4.92 -1.64 12.85
C GLN A 73 -5.33 -0.62 11.79
N MET A 74 -6.60 -0.59 11.36
CA MET A 74 -7.11 0.41 10.42
C MET A 74 -6.89 1.83 10.94
N LYS A 75 -7.22 2.14 12.20
CA LYS A 75 -6.94 3.45 12.80
C LYS A 75 -5.47 3.85 12.71
N ARG A 76 -4.55 2.91 12.96
CA ARG A 76 -3.10 3.15 12.87
C ARG A 76 -2.65 3.41 11.43
N VAL A 77 -3.21 2.68 10.46
CA VAL A 77 -2.88 2.86 9.04
C VAL A 77 -3.46 4.18 8.51
N ILE A 78 -4.66 4.56 8.91
CA ILE A 78 -5.28 5.86 8.59
C ILE A 78 -4.41 7.00 9.12
N ALA A 79 -3.99 6.94 10.38
CA ALA A 79 -3.09 7.94 10.95
C ALA A 79 -1.77 8.02 10.16
N LYS A 80 -1.18 6.86 9.80
CA LYS A 80 0.04 6.80 8.99
C LYS A 80 -0.15 7.42 7.60
N ALA A 81 -1.27 7.15 6.93
CA ALA A 81 -1.58 7.72 5.63
C ALA A 81 -1.74 9.25 5.69
N GLY A 82 -2.31 9.77 6.80
CA GLY A 82 -2.35 11.21 7.06
C GLY A 82 -0.96 11.86 7.03
N PHE A 83 0.05 11.22 7.64
CA PHE A 83 1.43 11.70 7.57
C PHE A 83 1.98 11.73 6.14
N TYR A 84 1.69 10.71 5.33
CA TYR A 84 2.11 10.70 3.93
C TYR A 84 1.45 11.81 3.13
N SER A 85 0.13 11.98 3.25
CA SER A 85 -0.62 12.98 2.47
C SER A 85 -0.28 14.42 2.85
N ASN A 86 0.17 14.65 4.09
CA ASN A 86 0.42 15.98 4.64
C ASN A 86 1.91 16.21 4.92
N GLU A 87 2.39 15.85 6.12
CA GLU A 87 3.71 16.22 6.64
C GLU A 87 4.86 15.73 5.77
N PHE A 88 4.73 14.54 5.18
CA PHE A 88 5.76 13.93 4.35
C PHE A 88 5.64 14.23 2.87
N LYS A 89 4.67 15.04 2.44
CA LYS A 89 4.41 15.30 1.02
C LYS A 89 5.66 15.73 0.23
N LYS A 90 6.51 16.57 0.82
CA LYS A 90 7.77 17.05 0.20
C LYS A 90 8.94 16.07 0.31
N LEU A 91 8.80 15.03 1.14
CA LEU A 91 9.84 14.02 1.41
C LEU A 91 9.65 12.73 0.62
N GLN A 92 8.48 12.54 0.01
CA GLN A 92 8.16 11.36 -0.80
C GLN A 92 9.08 11.27 -2.03
N GLY A 93 9.56 10.06 -2.31
CA GLY A 93 10.49 9.78 -3.39
C GLY A 93 11.95 10.12 -3.11
N VAL A 94 12.23 10.81 -2.00
CA VAL A 94 13.59 11.22 -1.61
C VAL A 94 13.99 10.55 -0.29
N MET A 95 13.22 10.80 0.77
CA MET A 95 13.51 10.32 2.13
C MET A 95 12.50 9.28 2.61
N VAL A 96 11.28 9.33 2.09
CA VAL A 96 10.25 8.33 2.36
C VAL A 96 9.66 7.81 1.05
N LEU A 97 9.03 6.63 1.11
CA LEU A 97 8.38 6.01 -0.04
C LEU A 97 7.29 6.92 -0.61
N HIS A 98 7.10 6.90 -1.94
CA HIS A 98 5.89 7.50 -2.51
C HIS A 98 4.67 6.75 -2.03
N PHE A 99 3.63 7.53 -1.74
CA PHE A 99 2.32 7.10 -1.32
C PHE A 99 1.35 7.29 -2.47
N HIS A 100 0.70 6.19 -2.87
CA HIS A 100 -0.26 6.19 -3.97
C HIS A 100 -1.69 6.40 -3.49
N GLY A 101 -1.96 6.08 -2.22
CA GLY A 101 -3.26 6.30 -1.60
C GLY A 101 -3.54 5.33 -0.47
N LEU A 102 -4.60 5.64 0.26
CA LEU A 102 -5.25 4.75 1.21
C LEU A 102 -6.65 4.42 0.70
N PHE A 103 -6.93 3.14 0.58
CA PHE A 103 -8.18 2.63 0.02
C PHE A 103 -8.90 1.75 1.03
N MET A 104 -10.23 1.76 1.00
CA MET A 104 -11.08 1.02 1.92
C MET A 104 -12.23 0.36 1.17
N GLY A 105 -12.62 -0.84 1.57
CA GLY A 105 -13.76 -1.56 1.00
C GLY A 105 -14.14 -2.72 1.90
N GLU A 106 -15.19 -3.44 1.51
CA GLU A 106 -15.73 -4.58 2.25
C GLU A 106 -15.24 -5.89 1.64
N MET A 107 -14.83 -6.84 2.49
CA MET A 107 -14.54 -8.22 2.10
C MET A 107 -15.81 -9.09 2.11
N MET A 108 -15.72 -10.32 1.60
CA MET A 108 -16.85 -11.27 1.51
C MET A 108 -17.57 -11.54 2.84
N ASP A 109 -16.90 -11.34 3.99
CA ASP A 109 -17.45 -11.57 5.34
C ASP A 109 -17.90 -10.27 6.04
N GLU A 110 -18.20 -9.20 5.30
CA GLU A 110 -18.61 -7.88 5.83
C GLU A 110 -17.57 -7.18 6.73
N GLU A 111 -16.34 -7.69 6.76
CA GLU A 111 -15.24 -7.01 7.43
C GLU A 111 -14.66 -5.89 6.54
N ASP A 112 -14.64 -4.68 7.08
CA ASP A 112 -13.94 -3.56 6.46
C ASP A 112 -12.45 -3.89 6.31
N MET A 113 -11.92 -3.71 5.11
CA MET A 113 -10.49 -3.79 4.84
C MET A 113 -9.94 -2.43 4.43
N THR A 114 -8.71 -2.15 4.87
CA THR A 114 -7.95 -0.97 4.45
C THR A 114 -6.66 -1.39 3.78
N CYS A 115 -6.37 -0.84 2.61
CA CYS A 115 -5.17 -1.08 1.82
C CYS A 115 -4.36 0.22 1.68
N LEU A 116 -3.15 0.23 2.23
CA LEU A 116 -2.15 1.29 2.05
C LEU A 116 -1.22 0.90 0.90
N VAL A 117 -1.09 1.76 -0.10
CA VAL A 117 -0.27 1.51 -1.30
C VAL A 117 0.93 2.45 -1.34
N LEU A 118 2.13 1.89 -1.40
CA LEU A 118 3.41 2.62 -1.43
C LEU A 118 4.32 2.07 -2.54
N ASP A 119 5.27 2.88 -3.03
CA ASP A 119 6.37 2.39 -3.88
C ASP A 119 7.14 1.26 -3.18
N TYR A 120 7.55 0.26 -3.95
CA TYR A 120 8.52 -0.75 -3.50
C TYR A 120 9.94 -0.29 -3.85
N VAL A 121 10.82 -0.24 -2.86
CA VAL A 121 12.24 0.16 -3.03
C VAL A 121 13.22 -1.00 -2.88
N GLY A 122 12.74 -2.24 -2.90
CA GLY A 122 13.58 -3.42 -2.89
C GLY A 122 13.92 -3.96 -1.50
N LYS A 123 15.20 -4.31 -1.30
CA LYS A 123 15.65 -5.29 -0.31
C LYS A 123 15.54 -4.80 1.14
N HIS A 124 15.18 -5.72 2.03
CA HIS A 124 15.30 -5.53 3.47
C HIS A 124 16.71 -5.11 3.86
N LEU A 125 16.82 -4.13 4.76
CA LEU A 125 18.06 -3.84 5.44
C LEU A 125 18.43 -5.05 6.33
N THR A 126 19.37 -5.86 5.86
CA THR A 126 19.88 -7.04 6.56
C THR A 126 20.90 -6.70 7.64
N ARG A 127 21.43 -5.46 7.65
CA ARG A 127 22.33 -4.97 8.69
C ARG A 127 21.57 -4.14 9.71
N CYS A 128 21.79 -4.45 10.98
CA CYS A 128 21.25 -3.70 12.10
C CYS A 128 21.71 -2.25 12.01
N LEU A 129 20.79 -1.28 12.12
CA LEU A 129 21.11 0.15 12.26
C LEU A 129 22.10 0.39 13.42
N LEU A 130 22.13 -0.50 14.42
CA LEU A 130 23.08 -0.51 15.54
C LEU A 130 24.55 -0.67 15.13
N THR A 131 24.83 -1.24 13.96
CA THR A 131 26.20 -1.40 13.43
C THR A 131 26.60 -0.29 12.47
N MET A 132 25.70 0.65 12.19
CA MET A 132 26.03 1.83 11.42
C MET A 132 26.75 2.80 12.36
N ASN A 133 28.01 3.14 12.06
CA ASN A 133 28.74 4.27 12.64
C ASN A 133 28.12 5.61 12.19
N ALA A 134 26.81 5.76 12.35
CA ALA A 134 26.13 7.01 12.10
C ALA A 134 26.39 7.92 13.30
N GLN A 135 27.42 8.77 13.19
CA GLN A 135 27.46 9.99 13.98
C GLN A 135 26.32 10.87 13.47
N PHE A 136 25.11 10.71 14.01
CA PHE A 136 24.05 11.69 13.84
C PHE A 136 24.55 12.98 14.50
N ARG A 137 24.97 13.94 13.67
CA ARG A 137 25.33 15.30 14.09
C ARG A 137 24.08 16.14 14.31
#